data_AF-A0A0W1ETL5-F1
#
_entry.id   AF-A0A0W1ETL5-F1
#
_cell.length_a   1.000
_cell.length_b   1.000
_cell.length_c   1.000
_cell.angle_alpha   90.00
_cell.angle_beta   90.00
_cell.angle_gamma   90.00
#
_symmetry.space_group_name_H-M   'P 1'
#
loop_
_entity.id
_entity.type
_entity.pdbx_description
1 polymer ?
#
loop_
_entity_poly.entity_id
_entity_poly.type
_entity_poly.pdbx_seq_one_letter_code
_entity_poly.pdbx_strand_id
1 'polypeptide(L)'
;MSERIIRGRVDRSGALVSADTPLLRLQQRAGAGLDKPLALPHLARLVALAQRLQRDISRPLYAADDHSDIHALVRITPDADGASLEISDWRTRPVMQPQVPVIADSAAVPQSWTWECDQQLRLVALHAAPDAPAIPGGWEGRSLSELFELQPDEDGRFPVLRALARQSRFESQRVQAAGIAMTLSGEALFDATGRFTGFRGLAVVAEDQVPAEPKGGGALVDPAFGSLPLSDPQFGRRIDGALRGPLSRIIATAETISGQFDGPIRADYARYAGDIAHAGRHLLGLVDDLADLQNIERPGFKAARDEIDLGDLARRAVGLLGMKAEEKGIRIDAPRTDDRAPATGEFRRVLQVLLNLLGNAIRYSPDNSQIWIRVDREGDRAMVTVADQGQGIDAEQQAVVFEKFERLGRTDSGGSGLGLYIARRLARAMDGELTVDSAPGQGARFTLSLPARDA
;
A
#
# COMPACT_ATOMS: atom_id res chain seq x y z
N MET A 1 35.35 -33.20 1.71
CA MET A 1 36.57 -32.41 2.02
C MET A 1 36.44 -31.95 3.45
N SER A 2 37.39 -32.26 4.34
CA SER A 2 37.29 -31.96 5.77
C SER A 2 37.01 -30.48 6.02
N GLU A 3 35.99 -30.17 6.83
CA GLU A 3 35.72 -28.84 7.35
C GLU A 3 36.97 -28.34 8.10
N ARG A 4 37.69 -27.41 7.48
CA ARG A 4 38.90 -26.84 8.06
C ARG A 4 38.47 -25.82 9.13
N ILE A 5 38.60 -26.20 10.39
CA ILE A 5 38.39 -25.29 11.53
C ILE A 5 39.48 -24.21 11.48
N ILE A 6 39.06 -22.95 11.48
CA ILE A 6 39.93 -21.76 11.47
C ILE A 6 40.13 -21.31 12.91
N ARG A 7 41.38 -21.12 13.34
CA ARG A 7 41.71 -20.79 14.73
C ARG A 7 42.21 -19.36 14.88
N GLY A 8 41.99 -18.79 16.06
CA GLY A 8 42.54 -17.50 16.45
C GLY A 8 42.68 -17.37 17.97
N ARG A 9 43.45 -16.38 18.41
CA ARG A 9 43.65 -16.05 19.83
C ARG A 9 43.61 -14.55 20.03
N VAL A 10 42.90 -14.12 21.06
CA VAL A 10 42.83 -12.73 21.50
C VAL A 10 43.32 -12.63 22.93
N ASP A 11 43.98 -11.52 23.26
CA ASP A 11 44.43 -11.24 24.62
C ASP A 11 43.31 -10.66 25.51
N ARG A 12 43.64 -10.34 26.76
CA ARG A 12 42.71 -9.71 27.73
C ARG A 12 42.22 -8.32 27.30
N SER A 13 42.97 -7.62 26.45
CA SER A 13 42.57 -6.30 25.94
C SER A 13 41.63 -6.40 24.73
N GLY A 14 41.44 -7.61 24.19
CA GLY A 14 40.66 -7.86 22.98
C GLY A 14 41.47 -7.67 21.68
N ALA A 15 42.80 -7.62 21.76
CA ALA A 15 43.68 -7.57 20.61
C ALA A 15 43.93 -8.97 20.04
N LEU A 16 43.99 -9.08 18.71
CA LEU A 16 44.21 -10.35 18.01
C LEU A 16 45.71 -10.70 18.00
N VAL A 17 46.10 -11.70 18.79
CA VAL A 17 47.51 -12.12 18.98
C VAL A 17 47.94 -13.12 17.91
N SER A 18 47.05 -14.01 17.50
CA SER A 18 47.33 -15.00 16.44
C SER A 18 46.06 -15.37 15.70
N ALA A 19 46.13 -15.63 14.41
CA ALA A 19 45.01 -16.09 13.61
C ALA A 19 45.47 -16.90 12.40
N ASP A 20 44.68 -17.92 12.05
CA ASP A 20 44.80 -18.60 10.78
C ASP A 20 44.48 -17.63 9.62
N THR A 21 45.05 -17.94 8.45
CA THR A 21 45.03 -17.06 7.28
C THR A 21 43.67 -16.47 6.90
N PRO A 22 42.54 -17.21 6.93
CA PRO A 22 41.23 -16.65 6.57
C PRO A 22 40.78 -15.54 7.52
N LEU A 23 40.93 -15.75 8.83
CA LEU A 23 40.56 -14.77 9.85
C LEU A 23 41.51 -13.56 9.82
N LEU A 24 42.81 -13.79 9.63
CA LEU A 24 43.80 -12.71 9.53
C LEU A 24 43.55 -11.81 8.30
N ARG A 25 43.24 -12.40 7.13
CA ARG A 25 42.93 -11.64 5.93
C ARG A 25 41.67 -10.80 6.09
N LEU A 26 40.63 -11.36 6.71
CA LEU A 26 39.38 -10.65 6.97
C LEU A 26 39.61 -9.42 7.88
N GLN A 27 40.40 -9.61 8.93
CA GLN A 27 40.80 -8.54 9.84
C GLN A 27 41.63 -7.45 9.12
N GLN A 28 42.56 -7.84 8.24
CA GLN A 28 43.38 -6.92 7.42
C GLN A 28 42.53 -6.09 6.46
N ARG A 29 41.54 -6.72 5.82
CA ARG A 29 40.58 -6.02 4.94
C ARG A 29 39.72 -5.02 5.72
N ALA A 30 39.38 -5.34 6.97
CA ALA A 30 38.72 -4.41 7.88
C ALA A 30 39.67 -3.31 8.44
N GLY A 31 40.93 -3.26 8.00
CA GLY A 31 41.88 -2.20 8.36
C GLY A 31 42.73 -2.46 9.61
N ALA A 32 42.79 -3.70 10.12
CA ALA A 32 43.59 -4.04 11.31
C ALA A 32 44.43 -5.31 11.15
N GLY A 33 45.50 -5.44 11.92
CA GLY A 33 46.42 -6.57 11.87
C GLY A 33 46.44 -7.39 13.17
N LEU A 34 47.51 -8.17 13.32
CA LEU A 34 47.88 -8.74 14.62
C LEU A 34 48.28 -7.62 15.60
N ASP A 35 48.19 -7.92 16.90
CA ASP A 35 48.48 -7.02 18.01
C ASP A 35 47.66 -5.72 17.99
N LYS A 36 46.51 -5.75 17.30
CA LYS A 36 45.52 -4.67 17.23
C LYS A 36 44.16 -5.19 17.67
N PRO A 37 43.27 -4.30 18.15
CA PRO A 37 41.89 -4.66 18.47
C PRO A 37 41.18 -5.33 17.30
N LEU A 38 40.27 -6.26 17.59
CA LEU A 38 39.41 -6.86 16.57
C LEU A 38 38.63 -5.78 15.80
N ALA A 39 38.82 -5.73 14.48
CA ALA A 39 38.17 -4.75 13.59
C ALA A 39 36.80 -5.23 13.11
N LEU A 40 36.44 -6.48 13.45
CA LEU A 40 35.13 -7.07 13.23
C LEU A 40 34.25 -6.81 14.45
N PRO A 41 33.31 -5.84 14.41
CA PRO A 41 32.60 -5.39 15.60
C PRO A 41 31.76 -6.49 16.26
N HIS A 42 31.16 -7.36 15.43
CA HIS A 42 30.39 -8.50 15.92
C HIS A 42 31.26 -9.50 16.68
N LEU A 43 32.42 -9.87 16.12
CA LEU A 43 33.36 -10.78 16.77
C LEU A 43 33.93 -10.19 18.06
N ALA A 44 34.31 -8.90 18.04
CA ALA A 44 34.81 -8.19 19.22
C ALA A 44 33.79 -8.20 20.38
N ARG A 45 32.51 -7.98 20.08
CA ARG A 45 31.43 -8.05 21.08
C ARG A 45 31.26 -9.45 21.66
N LEU A 46 31.36 -10.49 20.84
CA LEU A 46 31.24 -11.88 21.30
C LEU A 46 32.42 -12.28 22.19
N VAL A 47 33.65 -11.85 21.85
CA VAL A 47 34.85 -12.04 22.68
C VAL A 47 34.70 -11.36 24.04
N ALA A 48 34.34 -10.07 24.05
CA ALA A 48 34.15 -9.32 25.28
C ALA A 48 33.08 -9.95 26.17
N LEU A 49 32.01 -10.48 25.57
CA LEU A 49 30.96 -11.18 26.29
C LEU A 49 31.46 -12.50 26.90
N ALA A 50 32.22 -13.31 26.16
CA ALA A 50 32.79 -14.57 26.64
C ALA A 50 33.77 -14.35 27.80
N GLN A 51 34.68 -13.38 27.66
CA GLN A 51 35.64 -13.00 28.70
C GLN A 51 34.93 -12.46 29.95
N ARG A 52 33.86 -11.65 29.80
CA ARG A 52 33.09 -11.15 30.94
C ARG A 52 32.34 -12.26 31.69
N LEU A 53 31.79 -13.23 30.96
CA LEU A 53 31.01 -14.32 31.54
C LEU A 53 31.85 -15.50 32.01
N GLN A 54 33.13 -15.58 31.60
CA GLN A 54 34.02 -16.72 31.84
C GLN A 54 33.37 -18.06 31.45
N ARG A 55 32.69 -18.06 30.30
CA ARG A 55 31.97 -19.22 29.74
C ARG A 55 32.17 -19.31 28.23
N ASP A 56 32.15 -20.53 27.74
CA ASP A 56 32.15 -20.83 26.31
C ASP A 56 30.92 -20.21 25.62
N ILE A 57 31.15 -19.51 24.52
CA ILE A 57 30.10 -18.94 23.68
C ILE A 57 30.19 -19.51 22.28
N SER A 58 29.09 -20.03 21.77
CA SER A 58 28.96 -20.44 20.36
C SER A 58 27.85 -19.66 19.68
N ARG A 59 28.20 -18.91 18.64
CA ARG A 59 27.30 -18.00 17.91
C ARG A 59 27.66 -17.91 16.43
N PRO A 60 26.69 -17.65 15.55
CA PRO A 60 26.98 -17.38 14.15
C PRO A 60 27.73 -16.05 14.01
N LEU A 61 28.77 -16.05 13.19
CA LEU A 61 29.53 -14.89 12.75
C LEU A 61 29.06 -14.49 11.35
N TYR A 62 28.67 -13.23 11.23
CA TYR A 62 28.39 -12.57 9.95
C TYR A 62 29.43 -11.47 9.76
N ALA A 63 30.13 -11.52 8.64
CA ALA A 63 31.08 -10.50 8.23
C ALA A 63 30.96 -10.29 6.71
N ALA A 64 31.32 -9.10 6.25
CA ALA A 64 31.33 -8.77 4.82
C ALA A 64 32.64 -8.04 4.49
N ASP A 65 33.14 -8.26 3.29
CA ASP A 65 34.18 -7.45 2.67
C ASP A 65 33.76 -7.02 1.25
N ASP A 66 34.63 -6.31 0.53
CA ASP A 66 34.35 -5.75 -0.80
C ASP A 66 33.99 -6.79 -1.87
N HIS A 67 34.15 -8.09 -1.58
CA HIS A 67 34.04 -9.17 -2.55
C HIS A 67 33.17 -10.33 -2.08
N SER A 68 32.96 -10.52 -0.78
CA SER A 68 32.21 -11.66 -0.25
C SER A 68 31.49 -11.37 1.07
N ASP A 69 30.29 -11.92 1.19
CA ASP A 69 29.62 -12.13 2.46
C ASP A 69 30.13 -13.44 3.08
N ILE A 70 30.44 -13.39 4.36
CA ILE A 70 31.03 -14.50 5.11
C ILE A 70 30.05 -14.87 6.22
N HIS A 71 29.62 -16.12 6.18
CA HIS A 71 28.85 -16.76 7.25
C HIS A 71 29.67 -17.89 7.84
N ALA A 72 29.81 -17.91 9.16
CA ALA A 72 30.54 -18.95 9.88
C ALA A 72 29.93 -19.18 11.27
N LEU A 73 30.31 -20.25 11.94
CA LEU A 73 30.01 -20.46 13.35
C LEU A 73 31.29 -20.22 14.16
N VAL A 74 31.26 -19.30 15.12
CA VAL A 74 32.40 -19.06 16.02
C VAL A 74 32.11 -19.61 17.41
N ARG A 75 33.03 -20.44 17.90
CA ARG A 75 33.15 -20.85 19.29
C ARG A 75 34.27 -20.07 19.94
N ILE A 76 33.98 -19.47 21.09
CA ILE A 76 34.90 -18.66 21.88
C ILE A 76 35.03 -19.31 23.25
N THR A 77 36.26 -19.67 23.61
CA THR A 77 36.59 -20.26 24.91
C THR A 77 37.49 -19.27 25.65
N PRO A 78 37.01 -18.60 26.70
CA PRO A 78 37.83 -17.67 27.48
C PRO A 78 38.86 -18.44 28.32
N ASP A 79 40.04 -17.86 28.50
CA ASP A 79 41.10 -18.41 29.36
C ASP A 79 41.77 -17.31 30.20
N ALA A 80 42.77 -17.69 31.00
CA ALA A 80 43.46 -16.76 31.88
C ALA A 80 44.16 -15.62 31.11
N ASP A 81 44.55 -15.79 29.85
CA ASP A 81 45.32 -14.82 29.08
C ASP A 81 44.48 -14.09 28.01
N GLY A 82 43.21 -14.46 27.86
CA GLY A 82 42.27 -13.83 26.94
C GLY A 82 41.19 -14.79 26.49
N ALA A 83 41.15 -15.13 25.19
CA ALA A 83 40.24 -16.14 24.66
C ALA A 83 40.79 -16.83 23.39
N SER A 84 40.44 -18.10 23.21
CA SER A 84 40.66 -18.83 21.96
C SER A 84 39.39 -18.82 21.08
N LEU A 85 39.60 -18.65 19.78
CA LEU A 85 38.57 -18.63 18.74
C LEU A 85 38.69 -19.90 17.90
N GLU A 86 37.58 -20.61 17.73
CA GLU A 86 37.43 -21.69 16.75
C GLU A 86 36.27 -21.35 15.83
N ILE A 87 36.54 -21.27 14.53
CA ILE A 87 35.56 -20.89 13.52
C ILE A 87 35.34 -22.09 12.59
N SER A 88 34.12 -22.61 12.58
CA SER A 88 33.66 -23.70 11.71
C SER A 88 32.65 -23.20 10.69
N ASP A 89 32.27 -24.05 9.74
CA ASP A 89 31.26 -23.72 8.72
C ASP A 89 31.56 -22.43 7.93
N TRP A 90 32.83 -22.15 7.64
CA TRP A 90 33.22 -20.94 6.90
C TRP A 90 32.69 -20.99 5.47
N ARG A 91 31.61 -20.26 5.22
CA ARG A 91 30.94 -20.14 3.93
C ARG A 91 31.11 -18.74 3.41
N THR A 92 31.87 -18.61 2.33
CA THR A 92 31.93 -17.39 1.54
C THR A 92 30.87 -17.45 0.47
N ARG A 93 29.99 -16.47 0.44
CA ARG A 93 29.16 -16.17 -0.72
C ARG A 93 29.78 -14.96 -1.39
N PRO A 94 30.04 -14.98 -2.71
CA PRO A 94 30.41 -13.76 -3.40
C PRO A 94 29.35 -12.71 -3.08
N VAL A 95 29.77 -11.47 -2.82
CA VAL A 95 28.81 -10.36 -2.77
C VAL A 95 28.06 -10.45 -4.08
N MET A 96 26.75 -10.70 -4.01
CA MET A 96 25.88 -10.41 -5.13
C MET A 96 26.00 -8.91 -5.29
N GLN A 97 26.99 -8.47 -6.08
CA GLN A 97 26.88 -7.17 -6.71
C GLN A 97 25.50 -7.24 -7.37
N PRO A 98 24.60 -6.27 -7.14
CA PRO A 98 23.47 -6.15 -8.03
C PRO A 98 24.08 -6.23 -9.42
N GLN A 99 23.70 -7.27 -10.18
CA GLN A 99 24.10 -7.34 -11.57
C GLN A 99 23.47 -6.09 -12.14
N VAL A 100 24.24 -5.00 -12.25
CA VAL A 100 23.98 -3.96 -13.21
C VAL A 100 24.22 -4.70 -14.50
N PRO A 101 23.16 -5.18 -15.17
CA PRO A 101 23.37 -6.01 -16.33
C PRO A 101 23.96 -5.06 -17.35
N VAL A 102 25.19 -5.34 -17.82
CA VAL A 102 25.87 -4.57 -18.87
C VAL A 102 24.82 -4.25 -19.91
N ILE A 103 24.56 -2.96 -20.07
CA ILE A 103 23.59 -2.46 -21.04
C ILE A 103 24.12 -2.93 -22.39
N ALA A 104 23.48 -3.94 -22.95
CA ALA A 104 23.67 -4.24 -24.36
C ALA A 104 23.21 -3.00 -25.11
N ASP A 105 24.12 -2.39 -25.87
CA ASP A 105 23.87 -1.29 -26.81
C ASP A 105 22.68 -1.66 -27.70
N SER A 106 21.49 -1.33 -27.21
CA SER A 106 20.26 -1.36 -27.98
C SER A 106 20.34 -0.11 -28.81
N ALA A 107 20.46 -0.26 -30.13
CA ALA A 107 20.68 0.80 -31.12
C ALA A 107 20.24 2.18 -30.61
N ALA A 108 21.22 3.06 -30.33
CA ALA A 108 20.99 4.34 -29.67
C ALA A 108 19.94 5.15 -30.44
N VAL A 109 18.73 5.22 -29.90
CA VAL A 109 17.70 6.13 -30.40
C VAL A 109 18.17 7.55 -30.05
N PRO A 110 18.33 8.47 -31.03
CA PRO A 110 18.70 9.85 -30.74
C PRO A 110 17.71 10.48 -29.76
N GLN A 111 18.17 11.35 -28.88
CA GLN A 111 17.33 12.01 -27.87
C GLN A 111 16.57 11.05 -26.93
N SER A 112 17.20 9.93 -26.56
CA SER A 112 16.62 8.95 -25.65
C SER A 112 17.46 8.72 -24.38
N TRP A 113 16.84 8.09 -23.40
CA TRP A 113 17.50 7.62 -22.19
C TRP A 113 17.16 6.16 -21.96
N THR A 114 18.17 5.35 -21.66
CA THR A 114 17.96 4.00 -21.12
C THR A 114 17.93 4.08 -19.61
N TRP A 115 16.96 3.41 -19.00
CA TRP A 115 16.73 3.48 -17.56
C TRP A 115 16.45 2.10 -16.99
N GLU A 116 16.79 1.90 -15.72
CA GLU A 116 16.49 0.68 -14.97
C GLU A 116 16.10 1.06 -13.54
N CYS A 117 15.09 0.36 -13.00
CA CYS A 117 14.65 0.53 -11.61
C CYS A 117 14.47 -0.80 -10.88
N ASP A 118 14.55 -0.75 -9.54
CA ASP A 118 14.30 -1.90 -8.67
C ASP A 118 12.80 -2.23 -8.51
N GLN A 119 12.48 -3.25 -7.71
CA GLN A 119 11.10 -3.65 -7.38
C GLN A 119 10.28 -2.52 -6.72
N GLN A 120 10.94 -1.53 -6.13
CA GLN A 120 10.32 -0.35 -5.49
C GLN A 120 10.30 0.86 -6.43
N LEU A 121 10.58 0.67 -7.72
CA LEU A 121 10.69 1.70 -8.76
C LEU A 121 11.79 2.73 -8.47
N ARG A 122 12.82 2.42 -7.68
CA ARG A 122 13.97 3.32 -7.51
C ARG A 122 14.94 3.14 -8.67
N LEU A 123 15.38 4.24 -9.28
CA LEU A 123 16.34 4.17 -10.39
C LEU A 123 17.68 3.64 -9.90
N VAL A 124 18.13 2.58 -10.56
CA VAL A 124 19.44 1.94 -10.35
C VAL A 124 20.41 2.24 -11.50
N ALA A 125 19.89 2.57 -12.68
CA ALA A 125 20.68 3.03 -13.81
C ALA A 125 19.90 4.04 -14.67
N LEU A 126 20.61 5.05 -15.19
CA LEU A 126 20.09 6.00 -16.17
C LEU A 126 21.23 6.44 -17.09
N HIS A 127 21.11 6.18 -18.39
CA HIS A 127 22.11 6.57 -19.40
C HIS A 127 21.44 7.36 -20.51
N ALA A 128 21.97 8.55 -20.76
CA ALA A 128 21.53 9.42 -21.83
C ALA A 128 22.23 9.05 -23.14
N ALA A 129 21.47 8.99 -24.24
CA ALA A 129 22.02 8.86 -25.58
C ALA A 129 22.72 10.18 -26.01
N PRO A 130 23.57 10.15 -27.05
CA PRO A 130 24.08 11.37 -27.67
C PRO A 130 22.92 12.31 -28.07
N ASP A 131 23.08 13.61 -27.84
CA ASP A 131 22.09 14.66 -28.09
C ASP A 131 20.81 14.60 -27.24
N ALA A 132 20.76 13.76 -26.20
CA ALA A 132 19.65 13.75 -25.27
C ALA A 132 19.65 15.01 -24.37
N PRO A 133 18.47 15.62 -24.14
CA PRO A 133 18.34 16.75 -23.22
C PRO A 133 18.88 16.48 -21.80
N ALA A 134 19.19 17.53 -21.05
CA ALA A 134 19.64 17.38 -19.67
C ALA A 134 18.45 17.03 -18.74
N ILE A 135 18.54 15.89 -18.06
CA ILE A 135 17.65 15.51 -16.96
C ILE A 135 18.32 15.90 -15.62
N PRO A 136 17.57 16.25 -14.55
CA PRO A 136 18.16 16.60 -13.26
C PRO A 136 19.10 15.52 -12.72
N GLY A 137 20.28 15.93 -12.25
CA GLY A 137 21.25 15.04 -11.60
C GLY A 137 20.80 14.56 -10.22
N GLY A 138 21.52 13.58 -9.66
CA GLY A 138 21.20 13.01 -8.35
C GLY A 138 20.06 11.99 -8.38
N TRP A 139 19.95 11.24 -9.48
CA TRP A 139 18.90 10.25 -9.70
C TRP A 139 19.11 8.93 -8.91
N GLU A 140 20.33 8.66 -8.47
CA GLU A 140 20.70 7.42 -7.77
C GLU A 140 19.83 7.21 -6.51
N GLY A 141 19.07 6.11 -6.49
CA GLY A 141 18.22 5.73 -5.35
C GLY A 141 16.90 6.50 -5.21
N ARG A 142 16.62 7.48 -6.07
CA ARG A 142 15.33 8.18 -6.13
C ARG A 142 14.27 7.36 -6.85
N SER A 143 13.01 7.55 -6.48
CA SER A 143 11.89 6.89 -7.16
C SER A 143 11.76 7.41 -8.60
N LEU A 144 11.38 6.53 -9.53
CA LEU A 144 11.03 6.89 -10.90
C LEU A 144 10.00 8.03 -10.92
N SER A 145 9.03 8.01 -10.01
CA SER A 145 7.98 9.03 -9.87
C SER A 145 8.47 10.37 -9.30
N GLU A 146 9.64 10.41 -8.68
CA GLU A 146 10.25 11.65 -8.16
C GLU A 146 11.04 12.39 -9.24
N LEU A 147 11.56 11.66 -10.23
CA LEU A 147 12.34 12.21 -11.33
C LEU A 147 11.51 12.45 -12.58
N PHE A 148 10.51 11.58 -12.80
CA PHE A 148 9.58 11.64 -13.92
C PHE A 148 8.17 11.82 -13.35
N GLU A 149 7.57 13.00 -13.60
CA GLU A 149 6.18 13.25 -13.28
C GLU A 149 5.31 12.37 -14.20
N LEU A 150 4.80 11.27 -13.65
CA LEU A 150 3.95 10.33 -14.38
C LEU A 150 2.63 11.00 -14.76
N GLN A 151 2.28 10.97 -16.04
CA GLN A 151 0.99 11.41 -16.53
C GLN A 151 0.09 10.20 -16.84
N PRO A 152 -1.20 10.25 -16.47
CA PRO A 152 -2.11 9.19 -16.82
C PRO A 152 -2.41 9.15 -18.33
N ASP A 153 -2.80 7.99 -18.83
CA ASP A 153 -3.38 7.83 -20.17
C ASP A 153 -4.81 8.41 -20.24
N GLU A 154 -5.45 8.33 -21.42
CA GLU A 154 -6.80 8.84 -21.65
C GLU A 154 -7.86 8.22 -20.72
N ASP A 155 -7.61 7.00 -20.23
CA ASP A 155 -8.46 6.29 -19.27
C ASP A 155 -8.16 6.67 -17.81
N GLY A 156 -7.23 7.59 -17.56
CA GLY A 156 -6.80 7.97 -16.21
C GLY A 156 -5.87 6.95 -15.55
N ARG A 157 -5.25 6.04 -16.31
CA ARG A 157 -4.43 4.93 -15.80
C ARG A 157 -2.95 5.20 -16.00
N PHE A 158 -2.13 4.53 -15.20
CA PHE A 158 -0.67 4.59 -15.31
C PHE A 158 -0.15 3.24 -15.83
N PRO A 159 0.23 3.15 -17.12
CA PRO A 159 0.82 1.94 -17.70
C PRO A 159 1.91 1.29 -16.84
N VAL A 160 2.80 2.09 -16.24
CA VAL A 160 3.90 1.58 -15.39
C VAL A 160 3.40 0.91 -14.11
N LEU A 161 2.37 1.45 -13.45
CA LEU A 161 1.83 0.87 -12.21
C LEU A 161 1.04 -0.41 -12.50
N ARG A 162 0.36 -0.48 -13.65
CA ARG A 162 -0.31 -1.70 -14.12
C ARG A 162 0.70 -2.80 -14.44
N ALA A 163 1.81 -2.43 -15.08
CA ALA A 163 2.90 -3.34 -15.34
C ALA A 163 3.55 -3.85 -14.05
N LEU A 164 3.76 -2.99 -13.05
CA LEU A 164 4.27 -3.40 -11.74
C LEU A 164 3.36 -4.43 -11.07
N ALA A 165 2.05 -4.20 -11.07
CA ALA A 165 1.07 -5.12 -10.49
C ALA A 165 1.01 -6.47 -11.21
N ARG A 166 1.28 -6.49 -12.53
CA ARG A 166 1.22 -7.69 -13.36
C ARG A 166 2.58 -8.32 -13.66
N GLN A 167 3.67 -7.71 -13.18
CA GLN A 167 5.04 -8.06 -13.50
C GLN A 167 5.23 -8.24 -15.02
N SER A 168 4.68 -7.31 -15.81
CA SER A 168 4.62 -7.39 -17.28
C SER A 168 5.24 -6.16 -17.92
N ARG A 169 5.60 -6.22 -19.21
CA ARG A 169 6.04 -5.04 -19.95
C ARG A 169 4.97 -3.95 -20.03
N PHE A 170 5.38 -2.69 -20.19
CA PHE A 170 4.54 -1.55 -20.52
C PHE A 170 5.16 -0.69 -21.61
N GLU A 171 4.31 0.07 -22.28
CA GLU A 171 4.68 1.01 -23.34
C GLU A 171 3.84 2.28 -23.14
N SER A 172 4.28 3.37 -23.79
CA SER A 172 3.52 4.62 -23.88
C SER A 172 3.17 5.29 -22.54
N GLN A 173 3.98 5.09 -21.49
CA GLN A 173 3.81 5.84 -20.24
C GLN A 173 4.25 7.28 -20.44
N ARG A 174 3.31 8.22 -20.47
CA ARG A 174 3.62 9.66 -20.56
C ARG A 174 4.25 10.14 -19.27
N VAL A 175 5.33 10.93 -19.37
CA VAL A 175 5.97 11.57 -18.23
C VAL A 175 6.45 12.97 -18.57
N GLN A 176 6.66 13.80 -17.55
CA GLN A 176 7.45 15.01 -17.68
C GLN A 176 8.68 14.99 -16.77
N ALA A 177 9.82 15.43 -17.29
CA ALA A 177 11.03 15.66 -16.51
C ALA A 177 11.68 16.97 -16.96
N ALA A 178 11.96 17.87 -16.00
CA ALA A 178 12.58 19.17 -16.28
C ALA A 178 11.91 19.98 -17.42
N GLY A 179 10.58 19.89 -17.54
CA GLY A 179 9.81 20.59 -18.57
C GLY A 179 9.80 19.90 -19.94
N ILE A 180 10.36 18.69 -20.04
CA ILE A 180 10.43 17.90 -21.26
C ILE A 180 9.37 16.79 -21.18
N ALA A 181 8.48 16.76 -22.17
CA ALA A 181 7.51 15.69 -22.32
C ALA A 181 8.18 14.46 -22.94
N MET A 182 8.06 13.33 -22.25
CA MET A 182 8.72 12.09 -22.62
C MET A 182 7.74 10.92 -22.53
N THR A 183 8.06 9.86 -23.26
CA THR A 183 7.32 8.60 -23.23
C THR A 183 8.24 7.48 -22.76
N LEU A 184 7.82 6.75 -21.73
CA LEU A 184 8.53 5.60 -21.18
C LEU A 184 7.93 4.28 -21.67
N SER A 185 8.82 3.36 -22.00
CA SER A 185 8.52 1.93 -22.16
C SER A 185 9.43 1.14 -21.25
N GLY A 186 8.99 -0.03 -20.78
CA GLY A 186 9.79 -0.86 -19.89
C GLY A 186 9.38 -2.33 -19.91
N GLU A 187 10.36 -3.20 -19.86
CA GLU A 187 10.23 -4.65 -19.72
C GLU A 187 10.51 -5.08 -18.28
N ALA A 188 9.75 -6.07 -17.81
CA ALA A 188 9.91 -6.63 -16.47
C ALA A 188 11.17 -7.50 -16.41
N LEU A 189 12.03 -7.25 -15.43
CA LEU A 189 13.23 -8.04 -15.15
C LEU A 189 12.92 -9.10 -14.09
N PHE A 190 13.55 -10.26 -14.24
CA PHE A 190 13.44 -11.38 -13.30
C PHE A 190 14.83 -11.94 -13.01
N ASP A 191 15.05 -12.41 -11.78
CA ASP A 191 16.27 -13.14 -11.43
C ASP A 191 16.27 -14.59 -11.97
N ALA A 192 17.38 -15.30 -11.79
CA ALA A 192 17.52 -16.69 -12.21
C ALA A 192 16.55 -17.67 -11.50
N THR A 193 15.87 -17.22 -10.44
CA THR A 193 14.83 -17.98 -9.73
C THR A 193 13.42 -17.63 -10.18
N GLY A 194 13.27 -16.73 -11.15
CA GLY A 194 11.98 -16.27 -11.68
C GLY A 194 11.30 -15.20 -10.82
N ARG A 195 12.00 -14.60 -9.85
CA ARG A 195 11.45 -13.52 -9.02
C ARG A 195 11.63 -12.17 -9.73
N PHE A 196 10.56 -11.39 -9.82
CA PHE A 196 10.58 -10.04 -10.39
C PHE A 196 11.59 -9.16 -9.67
N THR A 197 12.50 -8.50 -10.39
CA THR A 197 13.57 -7.65 -9.81
C THR A 197 13.40 -6.17 -10.12
N GLY A 198 12.56 -5.80 -11.08
CA GLY A 198 12.33 -4.40 -11.45
C GLY A 198 11.99 -4.22 -12.93
N PHE A 199 12.20 -3.02 -13.45
CA PHE A 199 11.96 -2.70 -14.86
C PHE A 199 13.20 -2.14 -15.53
N ARG A 200 13.38 -2.47 -16.81
CA ARG A 200 14.35 -1.83 -17.71
C ARG A 200 13.64 -1.28 -18.91
N GLY A 201 14.02 -0.09 -19.34
CA GLY A 201 13.26 0.62 -20.35
C GLY A 201 13.98 1.70 -21.10
N LEU A 202 13.23 2.30 -22.02
CA LEU A 202 13.62 3.47 -22.79
C LEU A 202 12.70 4.63 -22.42
N ALA A 203 13.26 5.83 -22.44
CA ALA A 203 12.53 7.07 -22.41
C ALA A 203 12.88 7.86 -23.67
N VAL A 204 11.87 8.31 -24.40
CA VAL A 204 12.04 9.08 -25.65
C VAL A 204 11.29 10.40 -25.55
N VAL A 205 11.82 11.47 -26.14
CA VAL A 205 11.10 12.75 -26.24
C VAL A 205 9.84 12.54 -27.08
N ALA A 206 8.71 13.07 -26.63
CA ALA A 206 7.46 13.00 -27.37
C ALA A 206 7.45 14.05 -28.51
N GLU A 207 7.27 13.61 -29.75
CA GLU A 207 7.03 14.52 -30.89
C GLU A 207 5.58 15.04 -30.85
N ASP A 208 5.43 16.31 -30.44
CA ASP A 208 4.25 17.20 -30.49
C ASP A 208 3.01 16.95 -29.60
N GLN A 209 2.77 17.89 -28.66
CA GLN A 209 1.50 18.62 -28.49
C GLN A 209 1.65 19.86 -27.57
N VAL A 210 1.41 21.03 -28.19
CA VAL A 210 1.06 22.40 -27.72
C VAL A 210 1.11 22.70 -26.20
N PRO A 211 1.81 23.77 -25.76
CA PRO A 211 1.78 24.24 -24.38
C PRO A 211 0.41 24.85 -24.04
N ALA A 212 -0.29 24.30 -23.04
CA ALA A 212 -1.47 24.93 -22.49
C ALA A 212 -1.07 26.17 -21.66
N GLU A 213 -1.62 27.33 -22.03
CA GLU A 213 -1.37 28.63 -21.41
C GLU A 213 -1.62 28.67 -19.88
N PRO A 214 -0.90 29.54 -19.15
CA PRO A 214 -1.10 29.74 -17.72
C PRO A 214 -2.32 30.64 -17.48
N LYS A 215 -3.38 30.11 -16.86
CA LYS A 215 -4.45 30.96 -16.31
C LYS A 215 -4.02 31.51 -14.95
N GLY A 216 -3.52 32.74 -14.98
CA GLY A 216 -3.37 33.58 -13.80
C GLY A 216 -4.72 34.09 -13.28
N GLY A 217 -4.81 34.25 -11.96
CA GLY A 217 -5.94 34.83 -11.26
C GLY A 217 -5.73 34.70 -9.75
N GLY A 218 -4.93 35.60 -9.18
CA GLY A 218 -4.58 35.58 -7.76
C GLY A 218 -5.75 35.94 -6.85
N ALA A 219 -5.78 35.28 -5.69
CA ALA A 219 -6.31 35.82 -4.45
C ALA A 219 -5.35 35.40 -3.33
N LEU A 220 -4.76 36.39 -2.65
CA LEU A 220 -3.95 36.21 -1.45
C LEU A 220 -4.83 35.60 -0.35
N VAL A 221 -4.49 34.41 0.15
CA VAL A 221 -5.02 33.87 1.41
C VAL A 221 -3.88 33.16 2.17
N ASP A 222 -3.80 33.48 3.46
CA ASP A 222 -2.80 33.15 4.49
C ASP A 222 -2.25 31.70 4.52
N PRO A 223 -0.96 31.47 4.87
CA PRO A 223 -0.36 30.16 5.00
C PRO A 223 -0.58 29.58 6.40
N ALA A 224 -1.83 29.31 6.77
CA ALA A 224 -2.14 28.45 7.91
C ALA A 224 -3.61 27.99 7.83
N PHE A 225 -3.84 26.82 7.21
CA PHE A 225 -5.08 26.04 7.38
C PHE A 225 -6.42 26.78 7.12
N GLY A 226 -6.52 27.60 6.08
CA GLY A 226 -7.77 28.25 5.64
C GLY A 226 -8.24 27.77 4.28
N SER A 227 -9.27 26.92 4.24
CA SER A 227 -10.06 26.53 3.05
C SER A 227 -9.26 25.95 1.86
N LEU A 228 -8.89 24.67 1.94
CA LEU A 228 -8.57 23.87 0.75
C LEU A 228 -9.85 23.73 -0.11
N PRO A 229 -9.86 24.16 -1.38
CA PRO A 229 -10.99 23.90 -2.25
C PRO A 229 -10.99 22.41 -2.56
N LEU A 230 -11.84 21.66 -1.86
CA LEU A 230 -12.30 20.32 -2.25
C LEU A 230 -12.94 20.30 -3.65
N SER A 231 -12.98 21.43 -4.35
CA SER A 231 -13.56 21.60 -5.67
C SER A 231 -12.59 21.30 -6.83
N ASP A 232 -11.30 21.02 -6.57
CA ASP A 232 -10.36 20.67 -7.64
C ASP A 232 -10.41 19.15 -7.94
N PRO A 233 -11.00 18.73 -9.08
CA PRO A 233 -11.10 17.31 -9.46
C PRO A 233 -9.75 16.62 -9.70
N GLN A 234 -8.65 17.38 -9.81
CA GLN A 234 -7.29 16.83 -9.90
C GLN A 234 -6.70 16.50 -8.52
N PHE A 235 -7.10 17.21 -7.47
CA PHE A 235 -6.57 17.02 -6.10
C PHE A 235 -6.92 15.63 -5.54
N GLY A 236 -8.19 15.21 -5.65
CA GLY A 236 -8.61 13.90 -5.15
C GLY A 236 -7.96 12.71 -5.86
N ARG A 237 -7.76 12.82 -7.19
CA ARG A 237 -7.08 11.77 -7.97
C ARG A 237 -5.58 11.68 -7.64
N ARG A 238 -4.93 12.82 -7.44
CA ARG A 238 -3.51 12.88 -7.03
C ARG A 238 -3.32 12.35 -5.61
N ILE A 239 -4.22 12.68 -4.68
CA ILE A 239 -4.19 12.18 -3.30
C ILE A 239 -4.47 10.68 -3.24
N ASP A 240 -5.46 10.18 -3.99
CA ASP A 240 -5.77 8.75 -4.03
C ASP A 240 -4.56 7.92 -4.45
N GLY A 241 -3.94 8.28 -5.58
CA GLY A 241 -2.72 7.62 -6.05
C GLY A 241 -1.52 7.79 -5.10
N ALA A 242 -1.32 8.98 -4.55
CA ALA A 242 -0.17 9.30 -3.70
C ALA A 242 -0.26 8.70 -2.28
N LEU A 243 -1.46 8.56 -1.72
CA LEU A 243 -1.66 8.02 -0.37
C LEU A 243 -1.90 6.51 -0.34
N ARG A 244 -2.52 5.93 -1.37
CA ARG A 244 -2.84 4.50 -1.40
C ARG A 244 -1.60 3.61 -1.32
N GLY A 245 -0.54 3.94 -2.06
CA GLY A 245 0.73 3.23 -2.04
C GLY A 245 1.39 3.15 -0.65
N PRO A 246 1.73 4.30 -0.03
CA PRO A 246 2.34 4.31 1.30
C PRO A 246 1.42 3.72 2.39
N LEU A 247 0.10 3.97 2.35
CA LEU A 247 -0.84 3.37 3.31
C LEU A 247 -0.90 1.85 3.17
N SER A 248 -0.96 1.33 1.94
CA SER A 248 -0.94 -0.13 1.71
C SER A 248 0.33 -0.78 2.26
N ARG A 249 1.49 -0.11 2.13
CA ARG A 249 2.76 -0.59 2.69
C ARG A 249 2.75 -0.56 4.22
N ILE A 250 2.21 0.49 4.84
CA ILE A 250 2.07 0.60 6.30
C ILE A 250 1.16 -0.54 6.81
N ILE A 251 0.01 -0.75 6.16
CA ILE A 251 -0.93 -1.82 6.50
C ILE A 251 -0.24 -3.17 6.41
N ALA A 252 0.38 -3.50 5.27
CA ALA A 252 1.02 -4.79 5.07
C ALA A 252 2.15 -5.05 6.09
N THR A 253 2.97 -4.04 6.37
CA THR A 253 4.05 -4.13 7.38
C THR A 253 3.47 -4.35 8.78
N ALA A 254 2.43 -3.60 9.14
CA ALA A 254 1.78 -3.72 10.43
C ALA A 254 1.03 -5.06 10.60
N GLU A 255 0.40 -5.58 9.54
CA GLU A 255 -0.17 -6.93 9.51
C GLU A 255 0.91 -8.00 9.66
N THR A 256 2.08 -7.79 9.06
CA THR A 256 3.20 -8.74 9.15
C THR A 256 3.71 -8.84 10.60
N ILE A 257 3.86 -7.68 11.25
CA ILE A 257 4.26 -7.58 12.67
C ILE A 257 3.17 -8.16 13.58
N SER A 258 1.89 -7.84 13.31
CA SER A 258 0.76 -8.32 14.12
C SER A 258 0.59 -9.84 14.03
N GLY A 259 0.76 -10.40 12.82
CA GLY A 259 0.69 -11.84 12.54
C GLY A 259 1.94 -12.63 12.96
N GLN A 260 3.00 -11.95 13.42
CA GLN A 260 4.24 -12.57 13.92
C GLN A 260 4.92 -13.50 12.91
N PHE A 261 4.79 -13.23 11.60
CA PHE A 261 5.29 -14.11 10.54
C PHE A 261 6.82 -14.29 10.53
N ASP A 262 7.56 -13.29 11.02
CA ASP A 262 9.03 -13.33 11.13
C ASP A 262 9.53 -13.82 12.52
N GLY A 263 8.62 -14.27 13.38
CA GLY A 263 8.92 -14.81 14.70
C GLY A 263 8.16 -14.11 15.84
N PRO A 264 8.24 -14.68 17.05
CA PRO A 264 7.46 -14.21 18.19
C PRO A 264 7.93 -12.84 18.68
N ILE A 265 6.98 -11.94 18.86
CA ILE A 265 7.18 -10.62 19.49
C ILE A 265 6.33 -10.50 20.75
N ARG A 266 6.60 -9.50 21.60
CA ARG A 266 5.76 -9.25 22.79
C ARG A 266 4.33 -8.95 22.34
N ALA A 267 3.34 -9.52 23.05
CA ALA A 267 1.92 -9.38 22.72
C ALA A 267 1.45 -7.92 22.56
N ASP A 268 1.98 -6.99 23.38
CA ASP A 268 1.63 -5.57 23.26
C ASP A 268 2.04 -4.98 21.90
N TYR A 269 3.21 -5.35 21.37
CA TYR A 269 3.68 -4.87 20.06
C TYR A 269 2.88 -5.48 18.91
N ALA A 270 2.46 -6.74 19.03
CA ALA A 270 1.55 -7.36 18.05
C ALA A 270 0.19 -6.66 18.04
N ARG A 271 -0.33 -6.26 19.21
CA ARG A 271 -1.56 -5.48 19.34
C ARG A 271 -1.40 -4.07 18.74
N TYR A 272 -0.34 -3.35 19.07
CA TYR A 272 -0.08 -2.03 18.47
C TYR A 272 0.04 -2.09 16.95
N ALA A 273 0.67 -3.13 16.41
CA ALA A 273 0.73 -3.34 14.98
C ALA A 273 -0.66 -3.65 14.38
N GLY A 274 -1.49 -4.40 15.09
CA GLY A 274 -2.90 -4.58 14.74
C GLY A 274 -3.67 -3.25 14.69
N ASP A 275 -3.48 -2.39 15.69
CA ASP A 275 -4.11 -1.06 15.76
C ASP A 275 -3.65 -0.16 14.60
N ILE A 276 -2.35 -0.16 14.27
CA ILE A 276 -1.79 0.57 13.13
C ILE A 276 -2.39 0.07 11.81
N ALA A 277 -2.49 -1.26 11.62
CA ALA A 277 -3.11 -1.82 10.43
C ALA A 277 -4.59 -1.43 10.34
N HIS A 278 -5.31 -1.43 11.46
CA HIS A 278 -6.70 -1.00 11.52
C HIS A 278 -6.86 0.48 11.13
N ALA A 279 -6.04 1.37 11.73
CA ALA A 279 -6.04 2.79 11.41
C ALA A 279 -5.66 3.05 9.93
N GLY A 280 -4.68 2.32 9.39
CA GLY A 280 -4.27 2.41 7.98
C GLY A 280 -5.40 2.02 7.02
N ARG A 281 -6.09 0.90 7.27
CA ARG A 281 -7.26 0.49 6.47
C ARG A 281 -8.38 1.51 6.56
N HIS A 282 -8.58 2.11 7.74
CA HIS A 282 -9.56 3.16 7.91
C HIS A 282 -9.25 4.38 7.05
N LEU A 283 -7.99 4.86 7.07
CA LEU A 283 -7.53 5.97 6.23
C LEU A 283 -7.67 5.67 4.75
N LEU A 284 -7.34 4.45 4.33
CA LEU A 284 -7.48 4.04 2.94
C LEU A 284 -8.95 4.13 2.49
N GLY A 285 -9.89 3.70 3.33
CA GLY A 285 -11.32 3.88 3.05
C GLY A 285 -11.74 5.36 2.95
N LEU A 286 -11.15 6.27 3.75
CA LEU A 286 -11.39 7.70 3.61
C LEU A 286 -10.92 8.25 2.27
N VAL A 287 -9.77 7.75 1.81
CA VAL A 287 -9.18 8.14 0.53
C VAL A 287 -10.05 7.65 -0.62
N ASP A 288 -10.53 6.41 -0.56
CA ASP A 288 -11.47 5.85 -1.54
C ASP A 288 -12.79 6.65 -1.56
N ASP A 289 -13.36 6.94 -0.40
CA ASP A 289 -14.59 7.75 -0.28
C ASP A 289 -14.40 9.15 -0.85
N LEU A 290 -13.24 9.78 -0.60
CA LEU A 290 -12.91 11.09 -1.15
C LEU A 290 -12.78 11.04 -2.68
N ALA A 291 -12.12 10.01 -3.21
CA ALA A 291 -11.98 9.83 -4.65
C ALA A 291 -13.34 9.62 -5.34
N ASP A 292 -14.24 8.85 -4.71
CA ASP A 292 -15.60 8.65 -5.19
C ASP A 292 -16.41 9.94 -5.17
N LEU A 293 -16.36 10.68 -4.06
CA LEU A 293 -17.02 11.98 -3.93
C LEU A 293 -16.57 12.93 -5.05
N GLN A 294 -15.27 12.99 -5.34
CA GLN A 294 -14.72 13.82 -6.43
C GLN A 294 -15.16 13.40 -7.83
N ASN A 295 -15.48 12.13 -8.05
CA ASN A 295 -16.02 11.67 -9.33
C ASN A 295 -17.51 12.03 -9.46
N ILE A 296 -18.26 11.94 -8.37
CA ILE A 296 -19.71 12.15 -8.34
C ILE A 296 -20.10 13.63 -8.29
N GLU A 297 -19.26 14.50 -7.71
CA GLU A 297 -19.49 15.95 -7.66
C GLU A 297 -19.16 16.69 -8.96
N ARG A 298 -18.67 15.98 -9.98
CA ARG A 298 -18.35 16.60 -11.27
C ARG A 298 -19.59 17.15 -11.94
N PRO A 299 -19.53 18.39 -12.48
CA PRO A 299 -20.57 18.90 -13.34
C PRO A 299 -20.82 17.92 -14.50
N GLY A 300 -22.07 17.45 -14.62
CA GLY A 300 -22.47 16.52 -15.69
C GLY A 300 -22.25 15.03 -15.39
N PHE A 301 -21.89 14.63 -14.16
CA PHE A 301 -21.91 13.22 -13.78
C PHE A 301 -23.31 12.62 -14.02
N LYS A 302 -23.37 11.56 -14.83
CA LYS A 302 -24.57 10.75 -15.08
C LYS A 302 -24.22 9.29 -14.86
N ALA A 303 -24.97 8.61 -14.00
CA ALA A 303 -24.84 7.17 -13.83
C ALA A 303 -25.30 6.45 -15.11
N ALA A 304 -24.74 5.28 -15.38
CA ALA A 304 -25.23 4.43 -16.46
C ALA A 304 -26.67 3.97 -16.16
N ARG A 305 -27.48 3.81 -17.22
CA ARG A 305 -28.83 3.26 -17.11
C ARG A 305 -28.79 1.80 -17.53
N ASP A 306 -28.53 0.92 -16.58
CA ASP A 306 -28.60 -0.52 -16.79
C ASP A 306 -29.92 -1.09 -16.27
N GLU A 307 -30.28 -2.26 -16.78
CA GLU A 307 -31.38 -3.05 -16.26
C GLU A 307 -30.88 -3.87 -15.08
N ILE A 308 -31.46 -3.65 -13.89
CA ILE A 308 -31.01 -4.27 -12.65
C ILE A 308 -32.18 -4.82 -11.84
N ASP A 309 -31.90 -5.76 -10.95
CA ASP A 309 -32.84 -6.26 -9.95
C ASP A 309 -32.29 -5.96 -8.55
N LEU A 310 -33.02 -5.13 -7.79
CA LEU A 310 -32.62 -4.76 -6.43
C LEU A 310 -32.59 -5.97 -5.48
N GLY A 311 -33.42 -6.99 -5.71
CA GLY A 311 -33.41 -8.23 -4.94
C GLY A 311 -32.12 -9.01 -5.14
N ASP A 312 -31.64 -9.11 -6.38
CA ASP A 312 -30.37 -9.76 -6.70
C ASP A 312 -29.18 -9.00 -6.11
N LEU A 313 -29.16 -7.68 -6.29
CA LEU A 313 -28.11 -6.81 -5.75
C LEU A 313 -28.04 -6.86 -4.21
N ALA A 314 -29.20 -6.88 -3.54
CA ALA A 314 -29.27 -7.06 -2.09
C ALA A 314 -28.67 -8.39 -1.64
N ARG A 315 -29.03 -9.51 -2.29
CA ARG A 315 -28.45 -10.83 -1.98
C ARG A 315 -26.93 -10.86 -2.19
N ARG A 316 -26.41 -10.22 -3.25
CA ARG A 316 -24.97 -10.09 -3.48
C ARG A 316 -24.28 -9.28 -2.38
N ALA A 317 -24.87 -8.16 -1.97
CA ALA A 317 -24.33 -7.34 -0.88
C ALA A 317 -24.27 -8.13 0.44
N VAL A 318 -25.29 -8.94 0.74
CA VAL A 318 -25.29 -9.85 1.90
C VAL A 318 -24.17 -10.88 1.79
N GLY A 319 -23.96 -11.49 0.62
CA GLY A 319 -22.87 -12.44 0.41
C GLY A 319 -21.48 -11.83 0.65
N LEU A 320 -21.29 -10.56 0.30
CA LEU A 320 -20.01 -9.85 0.50
C LEU A 320 -19.74 -9.46 1.96
N LEU A 321 -20.79 -9.20 2.76
CA LEU A 321 -20.68 -8.76 4.16
C LEU A 321 -21.05 -9.85 5.18
N GLY A 322 -21.36 -11.06 4.72
CA GLY A 322 -21.81 -12.18 5.55
C GLY A 322 -20.84 -12.53 6.68
N MET A 323 -19.56 -12.72 6.38
CA MET A 323 -18.55 -13.05 7.41
C MET A 323 -18.44 -11.97 8.48
N LYS A 324 -18.52 -10.70 8.09
CA LYS A 324 -18.42 -9.56 9.03
C LYS A 324 -19.65 -9.47 9.95
N ALA A 325 -20.82 -9.86 9.45
CA ALA A 325 -22.02 -9.95 10.29
C ALA A 325 -21.94 -11.15 11.24
N GLU A 326 -21.44 -12.29 10.76
CA GLU A 326 -21.24 -13.51 11.54
C GLU A 326 -20.24 -13.32 12.68
N GLU A 327 -19.14 -12.59 12.44
CA GLU A 327 -18.16 -12.20 13.48
C GLU A 327 -18.79 -11.46 14.67
N LYS A 328 -19.89 -10.72 14.44
CA LYS A 328 -20.67 -10.02 15.48
C LYS A 328 -21.91 -10.80 15.95
N GLY A 329 -22.13 -12.01 15.45
CA GLY A 329 -23.35 -12.79 15.69
C GLY A 329 -24.62 -12.16 15.10
N ILE A 330 -24.50 -11.21 14.17
CA ILE A 330 -25.65 -10.51 13.58
C ILE A 330 -26.29 -11.38 12.50
N ARG A 331 -27.58 -11.68 12.66
CA ARG A 331 -28.36 -12.42 11.65
C ARG A 331 -28.88 -11.47 10.58
N ILE A 332 -28.51 -11.70 9.32
CA ILE A 332 -29.07 -10.97 8.19
C ILE A 332 -30.22 -11.77 7.56
N ASP A 333 -31.41 -11.21 7.58
CA ASP A 333 -32.59 -11.72 6.89
C ASP A 333 -32.68 -11.11 5.48
N ALA A 334 -32.08 -11.82 4.52
CA ALA A 334 -31.96 -11.39 3.13
C ALA A 334 -33.27 -11.61 2.33
N PRO A 335 -33.46 -10.90 1.20
CA PRO A 335 -34.59 -11.15 0.31
C PRO A 335 -34.55 -12.58 -0.24
N ARG A 336 -35.72 -13.19 -0.40
CA ARG A 336 -35.85 -14.53 -1.01
C ARG A 336 -35.47 -14.46 -2.48
N THR A 337 -35.21 -15.61 -3.10
CA THR A 337 -34.86 -15.70 -4.53
C THR A 337 -35.95 -15.13 -5.44
N ASP A 338 -37.21 -15.27 -5.02
CA ASP A 338 -38.38 -14.81 -5.77
C ASP A 338 -38.73 -13.33 -5.49
N ASP A 339 -38.13 -12.73 -4.46
CA ASP A 339 -38.28 -11.31 -4.17
C ASP A 339 -37.46 -10.52 -5.19
N ARG A 340 -38.15 -9.98 -6.20
CA ARG A 340 -37.58 -9.18 -7.28
C ARG A 340 -38.15 -7.77 -7.28
N ALA A 341 -37.28 -6.80 -7.55
CA ALA A 341 -37.69 -5.42 -7.78
C ALA A 341 -36.86 -4.86 -8.94
N PRO A 342 -37.34 -5.07 -10.19
CA PRO A 342 -36.69 -4.56 -11.40
C PRO A 342 -36.62 -3.03 -11.40
N ALA A 343 -35.43 -2.49 -11.65
CA ALA A 343 -35.16 -1.06 -11.62
C ALA A 343 -34.23 -0.63 -12.76
N THR A 344 -34.18 0.67 -13.01
CA THR A 344 -33.17 1.29 -13.89
C THR A 344 -32.08 1.92 -13.02
N GLY A 345 -30.82 1.52 -13.20
CA GLY A 345 -29.69 2.09 -12.47
C GLY A 345 -28.38 1.40 -12.80
N GLU A 346 -27.25 2.02 -12.45
CA GLU A 346 -25.92 1.45 -12.70
C GLU A 346 -25.61 0.37 -11.66
N PHE A 347 -25.40 -0.86 -12.11
CA PHE A 347 -25.19 -2.03 -11.25
C PHE A 347 -24.15 -1.78 -10.14
N ARG A 348 -22.98 -1.24 -10.50
CA ARG A 348 -21.86 -1.02 -9.56
C ARG A 348 -22.21 0.01 -8.49
N ARG A 349 -22.94 1.06 -8.86
CA ARG A 349 -23.29 2.16 -7.94
C ARG A 349 -24.38 1.74 -6.97
N VAL A 350 -25.36 0.96 -7.43
CA VAL A 350 -26.37 0.39 -6.53
C VAL A 350 -25.73 -0.59 -5.55
N LEU A 351 -24.84 -1.46 -6.01
CA LEU A 351 -24.09 -2.35 -5.10
C LEU A 351 -23.29 -1.55 -4.07
N GLN A 352 -22.64 -0.45 -4.49
CA GLN A 352 -21.92 0.46 -3.60
C GLN A 352 -22.83 1.09 -2.53
N VAL A 353 -24.02 1.56 -2.92
CA VAL A 353 -25.03 2.07 -1.97
C VAL A 353 -25.38 0.99 -0.95
N LEU A 354 -25.72 -0.22 -1.40
CA LEU A 354 -26.13 -1.32 -0.53
C LEU A 354 -25.03 -1.77 0.43
N LEU A 355 -23.77 -1.84 -0.03
CA LEU A 355 -22.63 -2.17 0.82
C LEU A 355 -22.42 -1.11 1.92
N ASN A 356 -22.65 0.16 1.61
CA ASN A 356 -22.56 1.22 2.60
C ASN A 356 -23.72 1.15 3.62
N LEU A 357 -24.97 0.92 3.16
CA LEU A 357 -26.12 0.77 4.05
C LEU A 357 -25.97 -0.43 4.99
N LEU A 358 -25.65 -1.60 4.43
CA LEU A 358 -25.46 -2.84 5.21
C LEU A 358 -24.23 -2.76 6.10
N GLY A 359 -23.15 -2.13 5.62
CA GLY A 359 -21.95 -1.87 6.42
C GLY A 359 -22.24 -0.99 7.65
N ASN A 360 -23.09 0.03 7.50
CA ASN A 360 -23.54 0.87 8.61
C ASN A 360 -24.47 0.11 9.56
N ALA A 361 -25.41 -0.68 9.04
CA ALA A 361 -26.29 -1.52 9.84
C ALA A 361 -25.49 -2.50 10.73
N ILE A 362 -24.49 -3.21 10.18
CA ILE A 362 -23.60 -4.12 10.93
C ILE A 362 -22.74 -3.36 11.94
N ARG A 363 -22.29 -2.14 11.60
CA ARG A 363 -21.46 -1.34 12.48
C ARG A 363 -22.22 -0.89 13.73
N TYR A 364 -23.44 -0.40 13.55
CA TYR A 364 -24.20 0.28 14.60
C TYR A 364 -25.24 -0.58 15.31
N SER A 365 -25.49 -1.80 14.81
CA SER A 365 -26.30 -2.77 15.55
C SER A 365 -25.50 -3.38 16.70
N PRO A 366 -26.17 -3.71 17.82
CA PRO A 366 -25.60 -4.53 18.89
C PRO A 366 -25.18 -5.91 18.36
N ASP A 367 -24.25 -6.56 19.06
CA ASP A 367 -23.89 -7.95 18.79
C ASP A 367 -25.11 -8.87 19.04
N ASN A 368 -25.21 -9.97 18.29
CA ASN A 368 -26.35 -10.91 18.35
C ASN A 368 -27.72 -10.32 17.98
N SER A 369 -27.74 -9.25 17.17
CA SER A 369 -28.96 -8.61 16.68
C SER A 369 -29.40 -9.15 15.31
N GLN A 370 -30.49 -8.59 14.78
CA GLN A 370 -31.00 -8.89 13.45
C GLN A 370 -31.02 -7.66 12.56
N ILE A 371 -30.56 -7.83 11.32
CA ILE A 371 -30.74 -6.88 10.22
C ILE A 371 -31.68 -7.54 9.22
N TRP A 372 -32.68 -6.82 8.72
CA TRP A 372 -33.55 -7.32 7.66
C TRP A 372 -33.46 -6.45 6.41
N ILE A 373 -33.61 -7.09 5.26
CA ILE A 373 -33.60 -6.43 3.96
C ILE A 373 -34.87 -6.82 3.22
N ARG A 374 -35.61 -5.84 2.72
CA ARG A 374 -36.82 -6.04 1.93
C ARG A 374 -36.74 -5.25 0.65
N VAL A 375 -37.31 -5.84 -0.40
CA VAL A 375 -37.50 -5.18 -1.68
C VAL A 375 -38.99 -5.05 -1.93
N ASP A 376 -39.39 -3.93 -2.50
CA ASP A 376 -40.78 -3.62 -2.79
C ASP A 376 -40.88 -2.80 -4.09
N ARG A 377 -42.10 -2.66 -4.61
CA ARG A 377 -42.42 -1.77 -5.73
C ARG A 377 -43.64 -0.94 -5.38
N GLU A 378 -43.47 0.38 -5.40
CA GLU A 378 -44.54 1.34 -5.24
C GLU A 378 -44.68 2.15 -6.54
N GLY A 379 -45.69 1.82 -7.34
CA GLY A 379 -45.96 2.48 -8.61
C GLY A 379 -44.79 2.40 -9.61
N ASP A 380 -44.20 3.56 -9.92
CA ASP A 380 -43.07 3.73 -10.81
C ASP A 380 -41.71 3.66 -10.08
N ARG A 381 -41.69 3.22 -8.81
CA ARG A 381 -40.48 3.11 -7.99
C ARG A 381 -40.24 1.68 -7.50
N ALA A 382 -39.02 1.20 -7.70
CA ALA A 382 -38.51 -0.01 -7.09
C ALA A 382 -37.69 0.38 -5.85
N MET A 383 -37.91 -0.31 -4.74
CA MET A 383 -37.38 0.07 -3.44
C MET A 383 -36.62 -1.09 -2.81
N VAL A 384 -35.55 -0.75 -2.08
CA VAL A 384 -34.85 -1.68 -1.19
C VAL A 384 -34.61 -1.01 0.15
N THR A 385 -35.12 -1.63 1.21
CA THR A 385 -35.02 -1.16 2.59
C THR A 385 -34.06 -2.05 3.36
N VAL A 386 -33.07 -1.43 3.99
CA VAL A 386 -32.15 -2.06 4.95
C VAL A 386 -32.49 -1.52 6.33
N ALA A 387 -32.80 -2.41 7.27
CA ALA A 387 -33.20 -2.02 8.60
C ALA A 387 -32.38 -2.73 9.67
N ASP A 388 -31.95 -1.95 10.65
CA ASP A 388 -31.08 -2.38 11.73
C ASP A 388 -31.75 -2.26 13.12
N GLN A 389 -31.09 -2.81 14.14
CA GLN A 389 -31.52 -2.73 15.54
C GLN A 389 -30.56 -1.87 16.38
N GLY A 390 -29.94 -0.87 15.75
CA GLY A 390 -29.02 0.05 16.38
C GLY A 390 -29.69 1.02 17.36
N GLN A 391 -28.89 1.94 17.88
CA GLN A 391 -29.36 2.99 18.81
C GLN A 391 -30.38 3.98 18.22
N GLY A 392 -30.65 3.88 16.91
CA GLY A 392 -31.51 4.81 16.18
C GLY A 392 -30.85 6.18 15.95
N ILE A 393 -31.66 7.08 15.40
CA ILE A 393 -31.27 8.43 14.97
C ILE A 393 -32.42 9.36 15.38
N ASP A 394 -32.14 10.40 16.15
CA ASP A 394 -33.16 11.40 16.50
C ASP A 394 -33.53 12.28 15.29
N ALA A 395 -34.60 13.08 15.43
CA ALA A 395 -35.12 13.87 14.32
C ALA A 395 -34.15 14.96 13.82
N GLU A 396 -33.34 15.54 14.71
CA GLU A 396 -32.35 16.56 14.35
C GLU A 396 -31.20 15.91 13.56
N GLN A 397 -30.75 14.75 14.03
CA GLN A 397 -29.72 13.94 13.40
C GLN A 397 -30.17 13.41 12.03
N GLN A 398 -31.44 13.02 11.85
CA GLN A 398 -31.98 12.58 10.56
C GLN A 398 -31.92 13.68 9.50
N ALA A 399 -32.05 14.95 9.88
CA ALA A 399 -31.96 16.07 8.94
C ALA A 399 -30.55 16.24 8.36
N VAL A 400 -29.52 15.89 9.14
CA VAL A 400 -28.11 16.10 8.78
C VAL A 400 -27.35 14.81 8.44
N VAL A 401 -27.93 13.63 8.65
CA VAL A 401 -27.24 12.34 8.46
C VAL A 401 -26.68 12.11 7.05
N PHE A 402 -27.20 12.85 6.07
CA PHE A 402 -26.75 12.79 4.68
C PHE A 402 -25.78 13.93 4.31
N GLU A 403 -25.35 14.76 5.25
CA GLU A 403 -24.36 15.83 5.03
C GLU A 403 -22.93 15.29 5.07
N LYS A 404 -21.99 16.04 4.46
CA LYS A 404 -20.59 15.64 4.37
C LYS A 404 -19.93 15.62 5.75
N PHE A 405 -19.17 14.57 6.04
CA PHE A 405 -18.40 14.39 7.28
C PHE A 405 -19.24 14.32 8.55
N GLU A 406 -20.55 14.17 8.41
CA GLU A 406 -21.45 14.09 9.56
C GLU A 406 -21.36 12.71 10.21
N ARG A 407 -21.21 12.68 11.54
CA ARG A 407 -21.00 11.45 12.34
C ARG A 407 -21.93 11.34 13.53
N LEU A 408 -22.93 12.21 13.65
CA LEU A 408 -23.97 12.17 14.69
C LEU A 408 -23.38 12.13 16.11
N GLY A 409 -22.30 12.88 16.35
CA GLY A 409 -21.62 12.96 17.65
C GLY A 409 -20.85 11.71 18.09
N ARG A 410 -20.69 10.68 17.23
CA ARG A 410 -20.03 9.41 17.59
C ARG A 410 -18.52 9.50 17.38
N THR A 411 -17.75 9.59 18.48
CA THR A 411 -16.27 9.62 18.46
C THR A 411 -15.64 8.26 18.17
N ASP A 412 -16.33 7.17 18.51
CA ASP A 412 -15.71 5.85 18.56
C ASP A 412 -15.91 5.06 17.26
N SER A 413 -14.84 4.39 16.81
CA SER A 413 -14.83 3.23 15.90
C SER A 413 -15.34 3.42 14.45
N GLY A 414 -14.53 4.12 13.64
CA GLY A 414 -14.44 3.91 12.19
C GLY A 414 -15.62 4.42 11.35
N GLY A 415 -15.33 5.29 10.39
CA GLY A 415 -16.26 5.76 9.36
C GLY A 415 -15.92 7.19 8.94
N SER A 416 -15.91 7.44 7.63
CA SER A 416 -15.56 8.74 7.05
C SER A 416 -16.57 9.85 7.31
N GLY A 417 -17.82 9.50 7.65
CA GLY A 417 -18.95 10.42 7.54
C GLY A 417 -19.29 10.79 6.08
N LEU A 418 -18.69 10.11 5.10
CA LEU A 418 -18.94 10.35 3.67
C LEU A 418 -19.82 9.27 3.04
N GLY A 419 -19.86 8.06 3.60
CA GLY A 419 -20.59 6.94 3.01
C GLY A 419 -22.05 7.24 2.70
N LEU A 420 -22.84 7.74 3.67
CA LEU A 420 -24.26 8.06 3.46
C LEU A 420 -24.48 9.23 2.50
N TYR A 421 -23.59 10.24 2.55
CA TYR A 421 -23.58 11.34 1.59
C TYR A 421 -23.38 10.82 0.15
N ILE A 422 -22.34 10.00 -0.06
CA ILE A 422 -22.02 9.37 -1.36
C ILE A 422 -23.19 8.52 -1.83
N ALA A 423 -23.75 7.69 -0.94
CA ALA A 423 -24.87 6.82 -1.27
C ALA A 423 -26.11 7.61 -1.75
N ARG A 424 -26.47 8.69 -1.05
CA ARG A 424 -27.59 9.55 -1.45
C ARG A 424 -27.32 10.26 -2.78
N ARG A 425 -26.08 10.70 -3.00
CA ARG A 425 -25.70 11.36 -4.26
C ARG A 425 -25.74 10.39 -5.44
N LEU A 426 -25.28 9.15 -5.26
CA LEU A 426 -25.39 8.09 -6.26
C LEU A 426 -26.85 7.76 -6.58
N ALA A 427 -27.72 7.63 -5.55
CA ALA A 427 -29.15 7.41 -5.74
C ALA A 427 -29.76 8.51 -6.63
N ARG A 428 -29.48 9.79 -6.30
CA ARG A 428 -29.96 10.94 -7.08
C ARG A 428 -29.41 10.99 -8.50
N ALA A 429 -28.15 10.58 -8.71
CA ALA A 429 -27.56 10.49 -10.05
C ALA A 429 -28.19 9.39 -10.92
N MET A 430 -28.94 8.47 -10.32
CA MET A 430 -29.75 7.42 -10.97
C MET A 430 -31.25 7.77 -10.98
N ASP A 431 -31.61 9.06 -10.82
CA ASP A 431 -32.99 9.55 -10.69
C ASP A 431 -33.79 8.94 -9.52
N GLY A 432 -33.09 8.44 -8.51
CA GLY A 432 -33.65 7.89 -7.29
C GLY A 432 -33.53 8.81 -6.08
N GLU A 433 -33.83 8.27 -4.92
CA GLU A 433 -33.62 8.95 -3.63
C GLU A 433 -33.21 7.93 -2.55
N LEU A 434 -32.52 8.41 -1.53
CA LEU A 434 -32.19 7.62 -0.34
C LEU A 434 -32.80 8.32 0.87
N THR A 435 -33.72 7.62 1.55
CA THR A 435 -34.41 8.14 2.74
C THR A 435 -34.05 7.35 3.98
N VAL A 436 -34.28 7.97 5.14
CA VAL A 436 -34.12 7.34 6.45
C VAL A 436 -35.40 7.50 7.24
N ASP A 437 -35.76 6.47 7.99
CA ASP A 437 -36.81 6.50 9.00
C ASP A 437 -36.29 5.79 10.26
N SER A 438 -36.25 6.52 11.38
CA SER A 438 -35.64 6.05 12.61
C SER A 438 -36.25 6.77 13.82
N ALA A 439 -36.11 6.16 14.99
CA ALA A 439 -36.33 6.82 16.27
C ALA A 439 -35.29 6.32 17.28
N PRO A 440 -34.91 7.13 18.29
CA PRO A 440 -33.99 6.69 19.33
C PRO A 440 -34.43 5.35 19.97
N GLY A 441 -33.53 4.38 19.98
CA GLY A 441 -33.76 3.03 20.51
C GLY A 441 -34.58 2.08 19.61
N GLN A 442 -34.99 2.51 18.40
CA GLN A 442 -35.79 1.70 17.47
C GLN A 442 -35.01 1.23 16.23
N GLY A 443 -33.68 1.44 16.21
CA GLY A 443 -32.86 1.21 15.01
C GLY A 443 -33.12 2.22 13.90
N ALA A 444 -32.51 1.99 12.73
CA ALA A 444 -32.70 2.84 11.55
C ALA A 444 -33.13 2.01 10.34
N ARG A 445 -34.00 2.60 9.51
CA ARG A 445 -34.45 2.05 8.23
C ARG A 445 -33.99 2.97 7.11
N PHE A 446 -33.07 2.51 6.28
CA PHE A 446 -32.63 3.23 5.09
C PHE A 446 -33.29 2.63 3.86
N THR A 447 -33.94 3.45 3.05
CA THR A 447 -34.65 3.02 1.84
C THR A 447 -34.07 3.70 0.62
N LEU A 448 -33.51 2.90 -0.29
CA LEU A 448 -33.13 3.33 -1.64
C LEU A 448 -34.33 3.12 -2.57
N SER A 449 -34.75 4.18 -3.26
CA SER A 449 -35.76 4.12 -4.33
C SER A 449 -35.13 4.47 -5.68
N LEU A 450 -35.43 3.68 -6.71
CA LEU A 450 -35.00 3.89 -8.09
C LEU A 450 -36.21 3.81 -9.03
N PRO A 451 -36.13 4.37 -10.26
CA PRO A 451 -37.18 4.17 -11.27
C PRO A 451 -37.41 2.68 -11.53
N ALA A 452 -38.64 2.21 -11.30
CA ALA A 452 -39.05 0.85 -11.57
C ALA A 452 -39.03 0.58 -13.06
N ARG A 453 -38.77 -0.68 -13.42
CA ARG A 453 -39.06 -1.19 -14.75
C ARG A 453 -40.19 -2.18 -14.69
N ASP A 454 -40.93 -2.29 -15.79
CA ASP A 454 -41.85 -3.39 -15.97
C ASP A 454 -41.04 -4.70 -16.07
N ALA A 455 -41.54 -5.72 -15.37
CA ALA A 455 -40.83 -6.97 -15.12
C ALA A 455 -40.68 -7.84 -16.37
#